data_AF-A0A915JVT9-F1
#
_entry.id   AF-A0A915JVT9-F1
#
_cell.length_a   1.000
_cell.length_b   1.000
_cell.length_c   1.000
_cell.angle_alpha   90.00
_cell.angle_beta   90.00
_cell.angle_gamma   90.00
#
_symmetry.space_group_name_H-M   'P 1'
#
loop_
_entity.id
_entity.type
_entity.pdbx_description
1 polymer ?
#
loop_
_entity_poly.entity_id
_entity_poly.type
_entity_poly.pdbx_seq_one_letter_code
_entity_poly.pdbx_strand_id
1 'polypeptide(L)'
;MTTNLKKFVPGRYVQNLLCPGMGVGWFEAVPSCQRAVEIAVAALKDDGYELAKFSVPDTWVAFRLAVKALFSDNQQGWLESMNYEDVDDSVKTNYKLAKTPLFLRKCLSKIISLKWPMEGHALGSYVENLNDLRFTFADIKKYRGDFVQSLVDQGIDAIVCPAFTFPAIPPSWCTDLSAAFFYTCIYNLLDLPAGVVPVTHVSPQDIEQLAYYPRSILNGQKTDSLPFSRAPFYSYIRRAVEEAGTGLPVDVQVVSLPFREEHCLKIMAQIEKCVDFKQFEKQAKGLVKFNP
;
A
#
# COMPACT_ATOMS: atom_id res chain seq x y z
N MET A 1 -34.17 -7.39 -2.13
CA MET A 1 -33.70 -8.40 -1.16
C MET A 1 -33.31 -7.67 0.11
N THR A 2 -34.16 -7.75 1.12
CA THR A 2 -33.94 -7.17 2.46
C THR A 2 -32.87 -7.98 3.17
N THR A 3 -31.65 -7.44 3.19
CA THR A 3 -30.53 -8.01 3.92
C THR A 3 -30.86 -7.97 5.41
N ASN A 4 -30.97 -9.14 6.03
CA ASN A 4 -31.10 -9.31 7.48
C ASN A 4 -29.80 -8.81 8.12
N LEU A 5 -29.73 -7.51 8.42
CA LEU A 5 -28.75 -6.95 9.35
C LEU A 5 -29.05 -7.57 10.72
N LYS A 6 -28.28 -8.60 11.09
CA LYS A 6 -28.32 -9.15 12.44
C LYS A 6 -28.15 -7.98 13.42
N LYS A 7 -29.11 -7.86 14.35
CA LYS A 7 -29.13 -6.85 15.41
C LYS A 7 -27.77 -6.79 16.10
N PHE A 8 -27.12 -5.64 15.95
CA PHE A 8 -25.95 -5.24 16.71
C PHE A 8 -26.28 -5.24 18.21
N VAL A 9 -25.42 -5.87 19.01
CA VAL A 9 -25.52 -5.87 20.48
C VAL A 9 -24.57 -4.77 20.99
N PRO A 10 -25.09 -3.70 21.61
CA PRO A 10 -24.24 -2.66 22.21
C PRO A 10 -23.39 -3.29 23.33
N GLY A 11 -22.07 -3.14 23.26
CA GLY A 11 -21.13 -3.66 24.26
C GLY A 11 -20.28 -4.86 23.84
N ARG A 12 -20.40 -5.37 22.59
CA ARG A 12 -19.31 -6.15 21.99
C ARG A 12 -18.26 -5.18 21.45
N TYR A 13 -17.28 -4.89 22.28
CA TYR A 13 -16.11 -4.11 21.88
C TYR A 13 -15.28 -4.93 20.89
N VAL A 14 -14.87 -4.26 19.82
CA VAL A 14 -13.95 -4.67 18.74
C VAL A 14 -12.97 -5.77 19.15
N GLN A 15 -13.01 -6.90 18.46
CA GLN A 15 -12.22 -8.09 18.84
C GLN A 15 -11.43 -8.76 17.70
N ASN A 16 -11.33 -8.21 16.49
CA ASN A 16 -10.47 -8.81 15.46
C ASN A 16 -9.73 -7.74 14.65
N LEU A 17 -8.55 -7.34 15.11
CA LEU A 17 -7.64 -6.48 14.36
C LEU A 17 -6.77 -7.30 13.44
N LEU A 18 -6.71 -6.81 12.21
CA LEU A 18 -6.04 -7.53 11.17
C LEU A 18 -4.60 -7.08 10.95
N CYS A 19 -3.67 -8.02 10.93
CA CYS A 19 -2.37 -7.84 10.27
C CYS A 19 -2.43 -8.55 8.90
N PRO A 20 -2.60 -7.82 7.77
CA PRO A 20 -2.33 -8.42 6.47
C PRO A 20 -0.86 -8.74 6.41
N GLY A 21 -0.54 -9.99 6.03
CA GLY A 21 0.84 -10.47 5.95
C GLY A 21 1.73 -9.43 5.29
N MET A 22 2.52 -8.75 6.11
CA MET A 22 3.24 -7.47 6.01
C MET A 22 3.30 -6.74 4.64
N GLY A 23 2.19 -6.72 3.91
CA GLY A 23 2.07 -6.15 2.58
C GLY A 23 0.76 -6.44 1.86
N VAL A 24 0.58 -5.73 0.75
CA VAL A 24 -0.61 -5.83 -0.10
C VAL A 24 -0.28 -6.74 -1.27
N GLY A 25 -0.56 -8.03 -1.10
CA GLY A 25 -0.27 -9.07 -2.10
C GLY A 25 1.23 -9.29 -2.30
N TRP A 26 1.76 -8.85 -3.44
CA TRP A 26 3.15 -9.13 -3.87
C TRP A 26 4.16 -8.05 -3.51
N PHE A 27 3.76 -6.95 -2.86
CA PHE A 27 4.66 -5.90 -2.37
C PHE A 27 4.82 -6.04 -0.87
N GLU A 28 5.97 -6.55 -0.43
CA GLU A 28 6.32 -6.56 0.98
C GLU A 28 6.75 -5.16 1.45
N ALA A 29 6.33 -4.72 2.64
CA ALA A 29 6.79 -3.45 3.20
C ALA A 29 8.22 -3.58 3.72
N VAL A 30 8.99 -2.49 3.79
CA VAL A 30 10.35 -2.52 4.35
C VAL A 30 10.34 -2.78 5.87
N PRO A 31 11.45 -3.27 6.46
CA PRO A 31 11.48 -3.71 7.86
C PRO A 31 10.91 -2.70 8.86
N SER A 32 11.21 -1.40 8.70
CA SER A 32 10.69 -0.36 9.59
C SER A 32 9.16 -0.26 9.56
N CYS A 33 8.54 -0.34 8.39
CA CYS A 33 7.08 -0.34 8.22
C CYS A 33 6.44 -1.61 8.77
N GLN A 34 7.10 -2.76 8.64
CA GLN A 34 6.63 -4.02 9.23
C GLN A 34 6.66 -3.94 10.77
N ARG A 35 7.78 -3.45 11.32
CA ARG A 35 7.95 -3.24 12.76
C ARG A 35 6.94 -2.25 13.32
N ALA A 36 6.59 -1.20 12.58
CA ALA A 36 5.55 -0.26 12.99
C ALA A 36 4.19 -0.98 13.18
N VAL A 37 3.81 -1.86 12.26
CA VAL A 37 2.59 -2.68 12.41
C VAL A 37 2.70 -3.62 13.60
N GLU A 38 3.84 -4.29 13.79
CA GLU A 38 4.07 -5.18 14.92
C GLU A 38 3.90 -4.45 16.27
N ILE A 39 4.44 -3.22 16.39
CA ILE A 39 4.30 -2.37 17.58
C ILE A 39 2.82 -2.01 17.80
N ALA A 40 2.13 -1.52 16.79
CA ALA A 40 0.73 -1.11 16.91
C ALA A 40 -0.19 -2.28 17.28
N VAL A 41 0.04 -3.44 16.65
CA VAL A 41 -0.74 -4.66 16.90
C VAL A 41 -0.48 -5.21 18.30
N ALA A 42 0.78 -5.21 18.77
CA ALA A 42 1.11 -5.60 20.14
C ALA A 42 0.42 -4.68 21.17
N ALA A 43 0.50 -3.37 20.95
CA ALA A 43 -0.11 -2.36 21.81
C ALA A 43 -1.64 -2.51 21.90
N LEU A 44 -2.31 -2.78 20.78
CA LEU A 44 -3.76 -3.03 20.76
C LEU A 44 -4.13 -4.36 21.41
N LYS A 45 -3.30 -5.40 21.25
CA LYS A 45 -3.52 -6.69 21.92
C LYS A 45 -3.46 -6.55 23.44
N ASP A 46 -2.48 -5.78 23.94
CA ASP A 46 -2.33 -5.51 25.37
C ASP A 46 -3.50 -4.69 25.94
N ASP A 47 -4.17 -3.89 25.09
CA ASP A 47 -5.40 -3.16 25.43
C ASP A 47 -6.69 -4.00 25.28
N GLY A 48 -6.56 -5.30 25.00
CA GLY A 48 -7.69 -6.25 25.02
C GLY A 48 -8.39 -6.47 23.68
N TYR A 49 -7.86 -5.95 22.58
CA TYR A 49 -8.36 -6.27 21.25
C TYR A 49 -7.85 -7.67 20.84
N GLU A 50 -8.71 -8.53 20.30
CA GLU A 50 -8.23 -9.77 19.67
C GLU A 50 -7.78 -9.50 18.23
N LEU A 51 -6.89 -10.37 17.76
CA LEU A 51 -6.20 -10.20 16.50
C LEU A 51 -6.58 -11.35 15.57
N ALA A 52 -6.94 -11.01 14.33
CA ALA A 52 -7.18 -11.98 13.27
C ALA A 52 -6.14 -11.82 12.15
N LYS A 53 -5.86 -12.91 11.43
CA LYS A 53 -5.08 -12.86 10.20
C LYS A 53 -6.01 -12.84 9.00
N PHE A 54 -5.70 -12.04 8.00
CA PHE A 54 -6.42 -11.98 6.72
C PHE A 54 -5.48 -11.43 5.69
N SER A 55 -5.63 -11.93 4.49
CA SER A 55 -4.94 -11.42 3.33
C SER A 55 -5.97 -10.80 2.40
N VAL A 56 -5.60 -9.69 1.77
CA VAL A 56 -6.37 -9.13 0.66
C VAL A 56 -6.54 -10.21 -0.42
N PRO A 57 -7.77 -10.63 -0.75
CA PRO A 57 -8.00 -11.62 -1.79
C PRO A 57 -7.62 -11.06 -3.17
N ASP A 58 -7.08 -11.90 -4.05
CA ASP A 58 -6.87 -11.60 -5.47
C ASP A 58 -6.26 -10.22 -5.77
N THR A 59 -5.17 -9.88 -5.09
CA THR A 59 -4.55 -8.55 -5.16
C THR A 59 -4.25 -8.08 -6.59
N TRP A 60 -3.94 -9.00 -7.51
CA TRP A 60 -3.67 -8.68 -8.93
C TRP A 60 -4.90 -8.15 -9.65
N VAL A 61 -6.07 -8.68 -9.30
CA VAL A 61 -7.35 -8.20 -9.80
C VAL A 61 -7.60 -6.80 -9.26
N ALA A 62 -7.44 -6.60 -7.96
CA ALA A 62 -7.60 -5.30 -7.32
C ALA A 62 -6.71 -4.22 -7.93
N PHE A 63 -5.43 -4.51 -8.13
CA PHE A 63 -4.49 -3.57 -8.76
C PHE A 63 -4.85 -3.24 -10.19
N ARG A 64 -5.18 -4.25 -11.01
CA ARG A 64 -5.63 -4.02 -12.38
C ARG A 64 -6.87 -3.12 -12.42
N LEU A 65 -7.84 -3.40 -11.55
CA LEU A 65 -9.06 -2.60 -11.45
C LEU A 65 -8.76 -1.17 -10.97
N ALA A 66 -7.85 -1.00 -10.01
CA ALA A 66 -7.42 0.30 -9.52
C ALA A 66 -6.74 1.15 -10.61
N VAL A 67 -5.79 0.57 -11.36
CA VAL A 67 -5.12 1.27 -12.47
C VAL A 67 -6.13 1.65 -13.55
N LYS A 68 -7.05 0.76 -13.92
CA LYS A 68 -8.11 1.08 -14.89
C LYS A 68 -9.07 2.17 -14.39
N ALA A 69 -9.42 2.17 -13.11
CA ALA A 69 -10.28 3.20 -12.53
C ALA A 69 -9.60 4.56 -12.49
N LEU A 70 -8.32 4.59 -12.07
CA LEU A 70 -7.51 5.80 -12.00
C LEU A 70 -7.30 6.42 -13.39
N PHE A 71 -7.12 5.58 -14.41
CA PHE A 71 -6.86 5.98 -15.79
C PHE A 71 -7.98 5.52 -16.73
N SER A 72 -9.23 5.89 -16.38
CA SER A 72 -10.46 5.44 -17.06
C SER A 72 -10.56 5.84 -18.53
N ASP A 73 -9.89 6.91 -18.92
CA ASP A 73 -9.76 7.44 -20.28
C ASP A 73 -8.39 7.11 -20.91
N ASN A 74 -7.66 6.16 -20.32
CA ASN A 74 -6.30 5.81 -20.70
C ASN A 74 -5.33 7.03 -20.70
N GLN A 75 -5.52 7.95 -19.74
CA GLN A 75 -4.70 9.14 -19.50
C GLN A 75 -4.83 10.26 -20.54
N GLN A 76 -5.85 10.22 -21.40
CA GLN A 76 -6.03 11.24 -22.45
C GLN A 76 -6.25 12.64 -21.89
N GLY A 77 -7.15 12.80 -20.92
CA GLY A 77 -7.42 14.08 -20.27
C GLY A 77 -6.19 14.62 -19.53
N TRP A 78 -5.39 13.74 -18.92
CA TRP A 78 -4.10 14.16 -18.33
C TRP A 78 -3.12 14.64 -19.41
N LEU A 79 -2.94 13.90 -20.51
CA LEU A 79 -2.09 14.34 -21.62
C LEU A 79 -2.53 15.67 -22.23
N GLU A 80 -3.84 15.88 -22.37
CA GLU A 80 -4.41 17.14 -22.86
C GLU A 80 -4.11 18.30 -21.92
N SER A 81 -4.22 18.10 -20.61
CA SER A 81 -3.90 19.11 -19.59
C SER A 81 -2.41 19.49 -19.57
N MET A 82 -1.53 18.62 -20.08
CA MET A 82 -0.08 18.85 -20.15
C MET A 82 0.36 19.41 -21.52
N ASN A 83 -0.57 19.73 -22.43
CA ASN A 83 -0.22 20.38 -23.68
C ASN A 83 0.34 21.77 -23.38
N TYR A 84 1.47 22.09 -24.02
CA TYR A 84 2.17 23.38 -23.88
C TYR A 84 2.80 23.64 -22.50
N GLU A 85 2.82 22.63 -21.62
CA GLU A 85 3.49 22.70 -20.33
C GLU A 85 4.91 22.10 -20.40
N ASP A 86 5.81 22.64 -19.57
CA ASP A 86 7.09 22.01 -19.31
C ASP A 86 6.90 20.79 -18.39
N VAL A 87 7.30 19.62 -18.88
CA VAL A 87 7.13 18.36 -18.13
C VAL A 87 8.26 18.21 -17.12
N ASP A 88 7.92 18.36 -15.85
CA ASP A 88 8.83 18.13 -14.73
C ASP A 88 9.41 16.70 -14.74
N ASP A 89 10.67 16.56 -14.31
CA ASP A 89 11.37 15.29 -14.31
C ASP A 89 10.68 14.23 -13.43
N SER A 90 9.97 14.64 -12.37
CA SER A 90 9.24 13.73 -11.47
C SER A 90 8.06 12.99 -12.13
N VAL A 91 7.51 13.52 -13.22
CA VAL A 91 6.37 12.90 -13.93
C VAL A 91 6.73 12.45 -15.35
N LYS A 92 7.94 12.73 -15.81
CA LYS A 92 8.40 12.51 -17.18
C LYS A 92 8.30 11.06 -17.65
N THR A 93 8.57 10.09 -16.78
CA THR A 93 8.42 8.67 -17.10
C THR A 93 6.95 8.29 -17.33
N ASN A 94 6.06 8.72 -16.44
CA ASN A 94 4.62 8.52 -16.59
C ASN A 94 4.09 9.22 -17.85
N TYR A 95 4.59 10.42 -18.16
CA TYR A 95 4.19 11.18 -19.34
C TYR A 95 4.57 10.48 -20.65
N LYS A 96 5.81 9.97 -20.74
CA LYS A 96 6.26 9.16 -21.88
C LYS A 96 5.43 7.87 -22.01
N LEU A 97 5.11 7.24 -20.89
CA LEU A 97 4.29 6.03 -20.85
C LEU A 97 2.87 6.30 -21.36
N ALA A 98 2.24 7.39 -20.92
CA ALA A 98 0.91 7.81 -21.36
C ALA A 98 0.85 8.06 -22.87
N LYS A 99 1.87 8.71 -23.43
CA LYS A 99 2.01 8.94 -24.89
C LYS A 99 2.17 7.66 -25.71
N THR A 100 2.54 6.54 -25.09
CA THR A 100 2.74 5.28 -25.80
C THR A 100 1.37 4.67 -26.16
N PRO A 101 1.11 4.34 -27.45
CA PRO A 101 -0.12 3.69 -27.87
C PRO A 101 -0.46 2.45 -27.05
N LEU A 102 -1.74 2.31 -26.69
CA LEU A 102 -2.20 1.24 -25.79
C LEU A 102 -1.87 -0.17 -26.32
N PHE A 103 -1.98 -0.40 -27.62
CA PHE A 103 -1.67 -1.71 -28.21
C PHE A 103 -0.20 -2.10 -27.98
N LEU A 104 0.73 -1.14 -28.09
CA LEU A 104 2.15 -1.37 -27.82
C LEU A 104 2.37 -1.69 -26.34
N ARG A 105 1.74 -0.92 -25.43
CA ARG A 105 1.78 -1.20 -24.00
C ARG A 105 1.27 -2.62 -23.69
N LYS A 106 0.19 -3.07 -24.33
CA LYS A 106 -0.35 -4.42 -24.16
C LYS A 106 0.55 -5.53 -24.73
N CYS A 107 1.19 -5.30 -25.88
CA CYS A 107 2.16 -6.25 -26.42
C CYS A 107 3.39 -6.36 -25.51
N LEU A 108 3.95 -5.22 -25.08
CA LEU A 108 5.07 -5.17 -24.15
C LEU A 108 4.72 -5.77 -22.80
N SER A 109 3.50 -5.55 -22.30
CA SER A 109 2.98 -6.14 -21.07
C SER A 109 3.13 -7.66 -21.08
N LYS A 110 2.73 -8.35 -22.16
CA LYS A 110 2.86 -9.82 -22.29
C LYS A 110 4.32 -10.29 -22.23
N ILE A 111 5.23 -9.54 -22.85
CA ILE A 111 6.67 -9.88 -22.90
C ILE A 111 7.31 -9.64 -21.54
N ILE A 112 7.07 -8.47 -20.96
CA ILE A 112 7.60 -8.05 -19.66
C ILE A 112 7.09 -8.97 -18.56
N SER A 113 5.81 -9.35 -18.59
CA SER A 113 5.20 -10.23 -17.58
C SER A 113 5.89 -11.60 -17.43
N LEU A 114 6.64 -12.08 -18.44
CA LEU A 114 7.38 -13.34 -18.36
C LEU A 114 8.50 -13.31 -17.32
N LYS A 115 9.13 -12.14 -17.15
CA LYS A 115 10.27 -11.95 -16.23
C LYS A 115 9.92 -11.05 -15.04
N TRP A 116 9.02 -10.10 -15.28
CA TRP A 116 8.62 -9.01 -14.40
C TRP A 116 7.09 -8.91 -14.42
N PRO A 117 6.40 -9.88 -13.78
CA PRO A 117 4.94 -9.99 -13.84
C PRO A 117 4.24 -8.70 -13.44
N MET A 118 4.76 -8.03 -12.42
CA MET A 118 4.22 -6.80 -11.87
C MET A 118 4.25 -5.64 -12.84
N GLU A 119 5.43 -5.33 -13.36
CA GLU A 119 5.65 -4.26 -14.31
C GLU A 119 4.83 -4.51 -15.58
N GLY A 120 4.75 -5.76 -16.01
CA GLY A 120 3.92 -6.17 -17.13
C GLY A 120 2.43 -5.95 -16.85
N HIS A 121 1.93 -6.34 -15.67
CA HIS A 121 0.53 -6.08 -15.28
C HIS A 121 0.23 -4.59 -15.20
N ALA A 122 1.10 -3.78 -14.57
CA ALA A 122 0.95 -2.32 -14.50
C ALA A 122 0.87 -1.69 -15.90
N LEU A 123 1.73 -2.14 -16.82
CA LEU A 123 1.77 -1.64 -18.18
C LEU A 123 0.50 -1.97 -18.99
N GLY A 124 -0.10 -3.13 -18.74
CA GLY A 124 -1.26 -3.64 -19.50
C GLY A 124 -2.64 -3.26 -18.94
N SER A 125 -2.71 -2.75 -17.70
CA SER A 125 -3.95 -2.58 -16.94
C SER A 125 -4.72 -1.28 -17.24
N TYR A 126 -4.82 -0.91 -18.51
CA TYR A 126 -5.53 0.29 -18.95
C TYR A 126 -6.80 -0.04 -19.72
N VAL A 127 -7.79 0.86 -19.61
CA VAL A 127 -9.07 0.78 -20.29
C VAL A 127 -8.87 0.89 -21.80
N GLU A 128 -9.50 0.00 -22.56
CA GLU A 128 -9.42 0.00 -24.03
C GLU A 128 -10.49 0.85 -24.69
N ASN A 129 -11.71 0.75 -24.17
CA ASN A 129 -12.92 1.30 -24.77
C ASN A 129 -14.04 1.36 -23.71
N LEU A 130 -15.18 1.96 -24.07
CA LEU A 130 -16.32 2.13 -23.17
C LEU A 130 -16.92 0.81 -22.67
N ASN A 131 -16.85 -0.26 -23.46
CA ASN A 131 -17.34 -1.57 -23.04
C ASN A 131 -16.44 -2.16 -21.96
N ASP A 132 -15.12 -2.10 -22.15
CA ASP A 132 -14.13 -2.49 -21.14
C ASP A 132 -14.27 -1.65 -19.85
N LEU A 133 -14.50 -0.34 -19.98
CA LEU A 133 -14.77 0.54 -18.84
C LEU A 133 -16.00 0.11 -18.05
N ARG A 134 -17.11 -0.17 -18.74
CA ARG A 134 -18.36 -0.62 -18.11
C ARG A 134 -18.16 -1.91 -17.30
N PHE A 135 -17.48 -2.90 -17.89
CA PHE A 135 -17.20 -4.16 -17.19
C PHE A 135 -16.21 -3.95 -16.04
N THR A 136 -15.22 -3.08 -16.19
CA THR A 136 -14.30 -2.73 -15.11
C THR A 136 -15.05 -2.20 -13.88
N PHE A 137 -16.01 -1.29 -14.04
CA PHE A 137 -16.79 -0.79 -12.90
C PHE A 137 -17.74 -1.83 -12.30
N ALA A 138 -18.28 -2.75 -13.12
CA ALA A 138 -19.04 -3.89 -12.61
C ALA A 138 -18.16 -4.81 -11.75
N ASP A 139 -16.94 -5.09 -12.20
CA ASP A 139 -15.96 -5.89 -11.48
C ASP A 139 -15.48 -5.20 -10.20
N ILE A 140 -15.28 -3.87 -10.21
CA ILE A 140 -14.97 -3.09 -9.00
C ILE A 140 -16.08 -3.25 -7.97
N LYS A 141 -17.34 -3.08 -8.38
CA LYS A 141 -18.49 -3.23 -7.49
C LYS A 141 -18.57 -4.64 -6.90
N LYS A 142 -18.32 -5.66 -7.72
CA LYS A 142 -18.29 -7.06 -7.28
C LYS A 142 -17.15 -7.28 -6.28
N TYR A 143 -15.92 -6.91 -6.64
CA TYR A 143 -14.74 -7.08 -5.78
C TYR A 143 -14.90 -6.36 -4.44
N ARG A 144 -15.44 -5.14 -4.45
CA ARG A 144 -15.77 -4.39 -3.22
C ARG A 144 -16.77 -5.15 -2.35
N GLY A 145 -17.86 -5.64 -2.94
CA GLY A 145 -18.87 -6.41 -2.22
C GLY A 145 -18.29 -7.68 -1.59
N ASP A 146 -17.54 -8.45 -2.37
CA ASP A 146 -16.91 -9.70 -1.92
C ASP A 146 -15.88 -9.43 -0.80
N PHE A 147 -15.09 -8.37 -0.92
CA PHE A 147 -14.10 -7.97 0.09
C PHE A 147 -14.77 -7.60 1.42
N VAL A 148 -15.79 -6.73 1.39
CA VAL A 148 -16.53 -6.32 2.59
C VAL A 148 -17.25 -7.52 3.22
N GLN A 149 -17.87 -8.38 2.41
CA GLN A 149 -18.53 -9.58 2.92
C GLN A 149 -17.53 -10.53 3.60
N SER A 150 -16.34 -10.69 3.04
CA SER A 150 -15.27 -11.50 3.63
C SER A 150 -14.83 -10.98 5.01
N LEU A 151 -14.74 -9.65 5.19
CA LEU A 151 -14.47 -9.05 6.51
C LEU A 151 -15.60 -9.34 7.50
N VAL A 152 -16.84 -9.16 7.07
CA VAL A 152 -18.04 -9.39 7.91
C VAL A 152 -18.14 -10.87 8.33
N ASP A 153 -17.91 -11.80 7.42
CA ASP A 153 -17.99 -13.24 7.68
C ASP A 153 -16.93 -13.71 8.69
N GLN A 154 -15.76 -13.06 8.69
CA GLN A 154 -14.69 -13.30 9.64
C GLN A 154 -14.83 -12.48 10.95
N GLY A 155 -15.84 -11.62 11.04
CA GLY A 155 -16.03 -10.74 12.19
C GLY A 155 -14.90 -9.72 12.36
N ILE A 156 -14.30 -9.26 11.26
CA ILE A 156 -13.25 -8.24 11.24
C ILE A 156 -13.90 -6.86 11.15
N ASP A 157 -13.70 -6.03 12.17
CA ASP A 157 -14.23 -4.68 12.23
C ASP A 157 -13.28 -3.63 11.63
N ALA A 158 -11.98 -3.91 11.65
CA ALA A 158 -10.94 -3.04 11.16
C ALA A 158 -9.64 -3.76 10.79
N ILE A 159 -8.86 -3.12 9.92
CA ILE A 159 -7.57 -3.59 9.42
C ILE A 159 -6.48 -2.64 9.90
N VAL A 160 -5.37 -3.18 10.41
CA VAL A 160 -4.15 -2.42 10.73
C VAL A 160 -3.01 -2.93 9.86
N CYS A 161 -2.57 -2.11 8.91
CA CYS A 161 -1.56 -2.49 7.94
C CYS A 161 -0.46 -1.43 7.84
N PRO A 162 0.63 -1.68 7.09
CA PRO A 162 1.58 -0.62 6.81
C PRO A 162 0.87 0.56 6.11
N ALA A 163 1.24 1.79 6.46
CA ALA A 163 0.70 2.97 5.79
C ALA A 163 1.19 3.08 4.34
N PHE A 164 2.44 2.70 4.13
CA PHE A 164 3.07 2.64 2.83
C PHE A 164 4.13 1.53 2.82
N THR A 165 4.67 1.22 1.64
CA THR A 165 5.72 0.21 1.50
C THR A 165 7.02 0.63 2.20
N PHE A 166 7.27 1.93 2.33
CA PHE A 166 8.51 2.49 2.87
C PHE A 166 8.26 3.86 3.54
N PRO A 167 9.15 4.31 4.45
CA PRO A 167 9.15 5.68 4.98
C PRO A 167 9.48 6.70 3.88
N ALA A 168 9.49 8.00 4.20
CA ALA A 168 9.87 9.03 3.24
C ALA A 168 11.22 8.70 2.54
N ILE A 169 11.26 8.83 1.21
CA ILE A 169 12.44 8.59 0.37
C ILE A 169 12.86 9.89 -0.33
N PRO A 170 14.11 10.00 -0.83
CA PRO A 170 14.52 11.16 -1.62
C PRO A 170 13.63 11.33 -2.87
N PRO A 171 13.28 12.58 -3.26
CA PRO A 171 12.38 12.84 -4.37
C PRO A 171 12.78 12.20 -5.71
N SER A 172 14.08 12.00 -5.94
CA SER A 172 14.65 11.35 -7.13
C SER A 172 14.14 9.92 -7.36
N TRP A 173 13.70 9.23 -6.30
CA TRP A 173 13.22 7.86 -6.36
C TRP A 173 11.70 7.73 -6.55
N CYS A 174 10.93 8.81 -6.33
CA CYS A 174 9.47 8.76 -6.28
C CYS A 174 8.84 8.20 -7.57
N THR A 175 9.35 8.61 -8.73
CA THR A 175 8.81 8.18 -10.03
C THR A 175 9.04 6.69 -10.29
N ASP A 176 10.24 6.20 -9.98
CA ASP A 176 10.64 4.80 -10.18
C ASP A 176 9.92 3.84 -9.22
N LEU A 177 9.44 4.37 -8.09
CA LEU A 177 8.73 3.62 -7.06
C LEU A 177 7.22 3.87 -7.06
N SER A 178 6.68 4.45 -8.14
CA SER A 178 5.27 4.84 -8.25
C SER A 178 4.29 3.70 -7.95
N ALA A 179 4.62 2.44 -8.28
CA ALA A 179 3.77 1.28 -8.01
C ALA A 179 3.49 1.04 -6.50
N ALA A 180 4.29 1.62 -5.60
CA ALA A 180 4.07 1.57 -4.15
C ALA A 180 2.76 2.24 -3.70
N PHE A 181 2.18 3.12 -4.54
CA PHE A 181 0.90 3.79 -4.27
C PHE A 181 -0.25 2.83 -3.96
N PHE A 182 -0.13 1.55 -4.33
CA PHE A 182 -1.20 0.59 -4.17
C PHE A 182 -1.59 0.30 -2.71
N TYR A 183 -0.67 0.50 -1.75
CA TYR A 183 -0.93 0.36 -0.31
C TYR A 183 -2.06 1.26 0.20
N THR A 184 -2.25 2.41 -0.44
CA THR A 184 -3.34 3.35 -0.13
C THR A 184 -4.44 3.26 -1.17
N CYS A 185 -4.09 3.08 -2.44
CA CYS A 185 -5.07 3.05 -3.54
C CYS A 185 -6.09 1.91 -3.43
N ILE A 186 -5.73 0.76 -2.85
CA ILE A 186 -6.69 -0.33 -2.68
C ILE A 186 -7.91 0.08 -1.85
N TYR A 187 -7.72 0.92 -0.82
CA TYR A 187 -8.83 1.36 0.02
C TYR A 187 -9.66 2.46 -0.64
N ASN A 188 -9.08 3.22 -1.58
CA ASN A 188 -9.85 4.08 -2.50
C ASN A 188 -10.72 3.25 -3.45
N LEU A 189 -10.19 2.15 -4.01
CA LEU A 189 -10.94 1.23 -4.87
C LEU A 189 -12.13 0.60 -4.12
N LEU A 190 -11.86 0.18 -2.88
CA LEU A 190 -12.85 -0.44 -1.99
C LEU A 190 -13.80 0.58 -1.35
N ASP A 191 -13.50 1.87 -1.43
CA ASP A 191 -14.30 2.95 -0.81
C ASP A 191 -14.50 2.69 0.69
N LEU A 192 -13.36 2.45 1.36
CA LEU A 192 -13.29 2.18 2.79
C LEU A 192 -12.65 3.37 3.52
N PRO A 193 -13.17 3.74 4.70
CA PRO A 193 -12.53 4.76 5.52
C PRO A 193 -11.15 4.28 5.95
N ALA A 194 -10.13 5.08 5.66
CA ALA A 194 -8.75 4.80 6.01
C ALA A 194 -8.08 6.05 6.61
N GLY A 195 -7.24 5.85 7.61
CA GLY A 195 -6.41 6.90 8.20
C GLY A 195 -5.05 6.36 8.63
N VAL A 196 -4.10 7.25 8.90
CA VAL A 196 -2.74 6.87 9.30
C VAL A 196 -2.38 7.45 10.67
N VAL A 197 -1.58 6.70 11.43
CA VAL A 197 -1.09 7.12 12.76
C VAL A 197 0.41 6.84 12.82
N PRO A 198 1.23 7.83 13.24
CA PRO A 198 2.66 7.62 13.45
C PRO A 198 2.92 6.75 14.68
N VAL A 199 3.80 5.76 14.53
CA VAL A 199 4.04 4.74 15.56
C VAL A 199 5.50 4.68 15.98
N THR A 200 6.44 4.86 15.05
CA THR A 200 7.87 4.73 15.36
C THR A 200 8.72 5.53 14.39
N HIS A 201 10.04 5.51 14.57
CA HIS A 201 10.99 6.06 13.61
C HIS A 201 11.88 4.94 13.05
N VAL A 202 12.45 5.15 11.86
CA VAL A 202 13.42 4.23 11.27
C VAL A 202 14.64 4.12 12.18
N SER A 203 14.96 2.90 12.60
CA SER A 203 16.11 2.58 13.43
C SER A 203 17.30 2.11 12.59
N PRO A 204 18.54 2.16 13.12
CA PRO A 204 19.70 1.55 12.45
C PRO A 204 19.50 0.07 12.14
N GLN A 205 18.83 -0.67 13.03
CA GLN A 205 18.53 -2.08 12.84
C GLN A 205 17.59 -2.32 11.65
N ASP A 206 16.64 -1.41 11.39
CA ASP A 206 15.77 -1.53 10.21
C ASP A 206 16.58 -1.40 8.91
N ILE A 207 17.57 -0.50 8.89
CA ILE A 207 18.47 -0.31 7.74
C ILE A 207 19.34 -1.56 7.54
N GLU A 208 19.91 -2.13 8.61
CA GLU A 208 20.67 -3.38 8.51
C GLU A 208 19.81 -4.55 7.99
N GLN A 209 18.53 -4.61 8.40
CA GLN A 209 17.60 -5.64 7.96
C GLN A 209 17.18 -5.52 6.48
N LEU A 210 17.42 -4.37 5.82
CA LEU A 210 17.18 -4.24 4.37
C LEU A 210 18.05 -5.21 3.55
N ALA A 211 19.18 -5.67 4.08
CA ALA A 211 19.99 -6.71 3.45
C ALA A 211 19.25 -8.05 3.31
N TYR A 212 18.10 -8.23 3.98
CA TYR A 212 17.27 -9.43 3.95
C TYR A 212 15.87 -9.16 3.36
N TYR A 213 15.67 -7.98 2.76
CA TYR A 213 14.40 -7.57 2.16
C TYR A 213 14.38 -7.80 0.63
N PRO A 214 13.27 -8.31 0.05
CA PRO A 214 12.04 -8.75 0.72
C PRO A 214 12.18 -10.16 1.30
N ARG A 215 11.71 -10.35 2.54
CA ARG A 215 11.83 -11.64 3.27
C ARG A 215 11.09 -12.77 2.55
N SER A 216 9.95 -12.44 1.95
CA SER A 216 9.07 -13.35 1.20
C SER A 216 9.74 -14.00 -0.01
N ILE A 217 10.73 -13.36 -0.63
CA ILE A 217 11.45 -13.89 -1.79
C ILE A 217 12.78 -14.51 -1.38
N LEU A 218 13.44 -13.93 -0.38
CA LEU A 218 14.80 -14.31 0.00
C LEU A 218 14.87 -15.51 0.96
N ASN A 219 13.76 -15.93 1.59
CA ASN A 219 13.74 -17.04 2.55
C ASN A 219 14.84 -16.93 3.63
N GLY A 220 15.11 -15.71 4.09
CA GLY A 220 16.15 -15.42 5.10
C GLY A 220 17.58 -15.30 4.56
N GLN A 221 17.79 -15.40 3.25
CA GLN A 221 19.09 -15.15 2.62
C GLN A 221 19.33 -13.64 2.43
N LYS A 222 20.61 -13.25 2.34
CA LYS A 222 20.97 -11.87 1.99
C LYS A 222 20.66 -11.59 0.52
N THR A 223 20.23 -10.36 0.24
CA THR A 223 19.90 -9.84 -1.09
C THR A 223 20.99 -10.03 -2.14
N ASP A 224 22.26 -10.12 -1.74
CA ASP A 224 23.39 -10.30 -2.65
C ASP A 224 23.28 -11.63 -3.44
N SER A 225 22.40 -12.53 -3.00
CA SER A 225 22.03 -13.77 -3.69
C SER A 225 20.92 -13.62 -4.75
N LEU A 226 20.21 -12.49 -4.78
CA LEU A 226 19.11 -12.25 -5.70
C LEU A 226 19.60 -11.41 -6.89
N PRO A 227 19.58 -11.95 -8.13
CA PRO A 227 19.99 -11.18 -9.29
C PRO A 227 19.08 -9.95 -9.41
N PHE A 228 19.67 -8.75 -9.55
CA PHE A 228 18.97 -7.49 -9.83
C PHE A 228 17.89 -7.64 -10.91
N SER A 229 18.16 -8.49 -11.90
CA SER A 229 17.25 -8.81 -12.99
C SER A 229 15.95 -9.53 -12.60
N ARG A 230 15.77 -10.03 -11.38
CA ARG A 230 14.56 -10.77 -10.97
C ARG A 230 13.53 -9.89 -10.25
N ALA A 231 13.94 -8.80 -9.62
CA ALA A 231 13.05 -7.98 -8.81
C ALA A 231 13.54 -6.51 -8.72
N PRO A 232 13.60 -5.78 -9.85
CA PRO A 232 14.21 -4.45 -9.92
C PRO A 232 13.54 -3.46 -8.96
N PHE A 233 12.21 -3.52 -8.84
CA PHE A 233 11.45 -2.67 -7.91
C PHE A 233 11.92 -2.78 -6.45
N TYR A 234 12.16 -4.00 -5.95
CA TYR A 234 12.65 -4.22 -4.60
C TYR A 234 14.05 -3.66 -4.37
N SER A 235 14.91 -3.75 -5.37
CA SER A 235 16.25 -3.18 -5.32
C SER A 235 16.22 -1.64 -5.27
N TYR A 236 15.29 -1.01 -5.98
CA TYR A 236 15.09 0.44 -5.93
C TYR A 236 14.55 0.89 -4.58
N ILE A 237 13.58 0.16 -4.00
CA ILE A 237 13.10 0.44 -2.65
C ILE A 237 14.26 0.41 -1.66
N ARG A 238 15.06 -0.66 -1.68
CA ARG A 238 16.19 -0.81 -0.76
C ARG A 238 17.13 0.38 -0.85
N ARG A 239 17.58 0.74 -2.06
CA ARG A 239 18.50 1.86 -2.27
C ARG A 239 17.90 3.19 -1.83
N ALA A 240 16.63 3.43 -2.15
CA ALA A 240 15.93 4.64 -1.76
C ALA A 240 15.82 4.77 -0.23
N VAL A 241 15.54 3.69 0.49
CA VAL A 241 15.44 3.69 1.95
C VAL A 241 16.82 3.75 2.62
N GLU A 242 17.83 3.07 2.07
CA GLU A 242 19.23 3.19 2.52
C GLU A 242 19.72 4.65 2.39
N GLU A 243 19.41 5.32 1.29
CA GLU A 243 19.75 6.73 1.06
C GLU A 243 18.96 7.68 1.97
N ALA A 244 17.69 7.37 2.26
CA ALA A 244 16.85 8.14 3.17
C ALA A 244 17.38 8.10 4.62
N GLY A 245 17.89 6.95 5.05
CA GLY A 245 18.54 6.77 6.34
C GLY A 245 17.58 6.61 7.53
N THR A 246 18.13 6.84 8.73
CA THR A 246 17.45 6.60 10.02
C THR A 246 16.74 7.85 10.54
N GLY A 247 15.82 7.67 11.51
CA GLY A 247 15.16 8.78 12.21
C GLY A 247 13.94 9.35 11.49
N LEU A 248 13.54 8.80 10.35
CA LEU A 248 12.32 9.18 9.65
C LEU A 248 11.08 8.58 10.34
N PRO A 249 9.95 9.30 10.40
CA PRO A 249 8.71 8.77 10.98
C PRO A 249 8.17 7.61 10.15
N VAL A 250 7.54 6.66 10.83
CA VAL A 250 6.93 5.47 10.24
C VAL A 250 5.54 5.27 10.84
N ASP A 251 4.57 5.21 9.93
CA ASP A 251 3.16 5.19 10.25
C ASP A 251 2.54 3.81 9.99
N VAL A 252 1.42 3.55 10.65
CA VAL A 252 0.50 2.46 10.32
C VAL A 252 -0.80 3.04 9.77
N GLN A 253 -1.47 2.29 8.90
CA GLN A 253 -2.77 2.63 8.35
C GLN A 253 -3.85 1.77 9.02
N VAL A 254 -4.92 2.43 9.43
CA VAL A 254 -6.12 1.84 9.99
C VAL A 254 -7.23 1.98 8.96
N VAL A 255 -7.93 0.89 8.68
CA VAL A 255 -9.05 0.86 7.74
C VAL A 255 -10.25 0.22 8.40
N SER A 256 -11.44 0.81 8.23
CA SER A 256 -12.69 0.27 8.78
C SER A 256 -13.68 -0.13 7.68
N LEU A 257 -14.82 -0.72 8.07
CA LEU A 257 -15.91 -1.03 7.16
C LEU A 257 -16.54 0.25 6.56
N PRO A 258 -17.31 0.16 5.45
CA PRO A 258 -17.96 1.31 4.84
C PRO A 258 -18.83 2.09 5.83
N PHE A 259 -18.73 3.43 5.82
CA PHE A 259 -19.49 4.35 6.69
C PHE A 259 -19.23 4.16 8.19
N ARG A 260 -18.02 3.73 8.56
CA ARG A 260 -17.58 3.50 9.95
C ARG A 260 -16.37 4.35 10.32
N GLU A 261 -16.30 5.58 9.82
CA GLU A 261 -15.22 6.54 10.09
C GLU A 261 -14.93 6.69 11.58
N GLU A 262 -15.97 6.67 12.43
CA GLU A 262 -15.84 6.75 13.89
C GLU A 262 -15.08 5.55 14.50
N HIS A 263 -15.21 4.35 13.90
CA HIS A 263 -14.46 3.18 14.33
C HIS A 263 -12.99 3.28 13.90
N CYS A 264 -12.73 3.75 12.68
CA CYS A 264 -11.39 4.05 12.21
C CYS A 264 -10.69 5.03 13.16
N LEU A 265 -11.33 6.17 13.44
CA LEU A 265 -10.79 7.20 14.34
C LEU A 265 -10.58 6.68 15.76
N LYS A 266 -11.50 5.85 16.29
CA LYS A 266 -11.36 5.28 17.62
C LYS A 266 -10.12 4.38 17.74
N ILE A 267 -9.89 3.51 16.75
CA ILE A 267 -8.72 2.63 16.74
C ILE A 267 -7.44 3.45 16.56
N MET A 268 -7.46 4.46 15.68
CA MET A 268 -6.34 5.38 15.51
C MET A 268 -5.98 6.09 16.82
N ALA A 269 -6.97 6.62 17.53
CA ALA A 269 -6.78 7.26 18.84
C ALA A 269 -6.26 6.27 19.89
N GLN A 270 -6.68 5.00 19.84
CA GLN A 270 -6.18 3.97 20.73
C GLN A 270 -4.70 3.65 20.45
N ILE A 271 -4.31 3.52 19.18
CA ILE A 271 -2.90 3.33 18.79
C ILE A 271 -2.07 4.51 19.29
N GLU A 272 -2.51 5.75 19.03
CA GLU A 272 -1.81 6.96 19.47
C GLU A 272 -1.64 7.02 20.99
N LYS A 273 -2.65 6.56 21.76
CA LYS A 273 -2.58 6.51 23.22
C LYS A 273 -1.62 5.45 23.73
N CYS A 274 -1.59 4.27 23.10
CA CYS A 274 -0.78 3.15 23.55
C CYS A 274 0.68 3.25 23.07
N VAL A 275 0.95 4.01 22.00
CA VAL A 275 2.28 4.19 21.42
C VAL A 275 2.78 5.60 21.71
N ASP A 276 3.84 5.73 22.53
CA ASP A 276 4.44 7.03 22.84
C ASP A 276 5.34 7.54 21.69
N PHE A 277 4.73 7.89 20.55
CA PHE A 277 5.45 8.43 19.40
C PHE A 277 6.21 9.73 19.73
N LYS A 278 5.65 10.56 20.62
CA LYS A 278 6.24 11.86 21.02
C LYS A 278 7.52 11.69 21.84
N GLN A 279 7.66 10.61 22.60
CA GLN A 279 8.91 10.28 23.27
C GLN A 279 10.03 9.97 22.28
N PHE A 280 9.72 9.30 21.15
CA PHE A 280 10.70 9.05 20.09
C PHE A 280 11.11 10.33 19.34
N GLU A 281 10.18 11.28 19.13
CA GLU A 281 10.49 12.56 18.47
C GLU A 281 11.54 13.39 19.24
N LYS A 282 11.52 13.33 20.59
CA LYS A 282 12.53 13.98 21.44
C LYS A 282 13.92 13.34 21.31
N GLN A 283 13.99 12.04 21.04
CA GLN A 283 15.25 11.32 20.80
C GLN A 283 15.76 11.55 19.36
N ALA A 284 14.85 11.66 18.38
CA ALA A 284 15.18 11.86 16.97
C ALA A 284 15.67 13.29 16.65
N LYS A 285 15.28 14.31 17.42
CA LYS A 285 15.77 15.70 17.26
C LYS A 285 17.30 15.85 17.42
N GLY A 286 18.01 14.83 17.91
CA GLY A 286 19.48 14.77 17.91
C GLY A 286 20.12 14.16 16.66
N LEU A 287 19.33 13.54 15.75
CA LEU A 287 19.82 12.69 14.67
C LEU A 287 19.47 13.18 13.25
N VAL A 288 18.44 14.03 13.10
CA VAL A 288 18.01 14.50 11.78
C VAL A 288 18.84 15.71 11.36
N LYS A 289 19.94 15.47 10.63
CA LYS A 289 20.58 16.50 9.79
C LYS A 289 19.91 16.45 8.42
N PHE A 290 18.93 17.32 8.20
CA PHE A 290 18.55 17.65 6.82
C PHE A 290 19.75 18.36 6.19
N ASN A 291 20.44 17.69 5.27
CA ASN A 291 21.33 18.38 4.37
C ASN A 291 20.44 19.08 3.33
N PRO A 292 20.52 20.42 3.18
CA PRO A 292 19.74 21.17 2.22
C PRO A 292 20.07 20.79 0.78
#